data_AF-A0A7W9XJ02-F1
#
_entry.id   AF-A0A7W9XJ02-F1
#
_cell.length_a   1.000
_cell.length_b   1.000
_cell.length_c   1.000
_cell.angle_alpha   90.00
_cell.angle_beta   90.00
_cell.angle_gamma   90.00
#
_symmetry.space_group_name_H-M   'P 1'
#
loop_
_entity.id
_entity.type
_entity.pdbx_description
1 polymer ?
#
loop_
_entity_poly.entity_id
_entity_poly.type
_entity_poly.pdbx_seq_one_letter_code
_entity_poly.pdbx_strand_id
1 'polypeptide(L)'
;MKTTWANCVAFDKVNSAETFVQYIKKCQIETTFFFNGSTDDSLAEQLKSLYLKQEFSKFVFTHQGLPPSQLLSDFRAFINEVKPTDLAFPTWNAGVCSLDGICKSQSVNQLVEKQ
;
A
#
# COMPACT_ATOMS: atom_id res chain seq x y z
N MET A 1 -24.12 11.05 -2.77
CA MET A 1 -23.11 10.40 -1.91
C MET A 1 -23.75 10.14 -0.54
N LYS A 2 -24.56 9.08 -0.38
CA LYS A 2 -25.25 8.68 0.88
C LYS A 2 -26.11 7.40 0.72
N THR A 3 -25.55 6.28 0.24
CA THR A 3 -26.35 5.04 0.07
C THR A 3 -25.73 3.79 0.70
N THR A 4 -24.40 3.70 0.81
CA THR A 4 -23.75 2.51 1.38
C THR A 4 -24.13 2.28 2.85
N TRP A 5 -24.06 3.33 3.66
CA TRP A 5 -24.29 3.26 5.12
C TRP A 5 -25.73 2.96 5.52
N ALA A 6 -26.71 3.14 4.63
CA ALA A 6 -28.10 2.79 4.91
C ALA A 6 -28.31 1.27 5.10
N ASN A 7 -27.36 0.45 4.64
CA ASN A 7 -27.39 -1.01 4.81
C ASN A 7 -26.74 -1.49 6.12
N CYS A 8 -26.18 -0.59 6.93
CA CYS A 8 -25.59 -0.90 8.23
C CYS A 8 -26.67 -1.08 9.32
N VAL A 9 -27.70 -1.87 9.02
CA VAL A 9 -28.94 -1.99 9.81
C VAL A 9 -28.74 -2.53 11.23
N ALA A 10 -27.66 -3.28 11.47
CA ALA A 10 -27.30 -3.81 12.78
C ALA A 10 -26.27 -2.95 13.53
N PHE A 11 -25.82 -1.84 12.93
CA PHE A 11 -24.78 -0.97 13.48
C PHE A 11 -25.31 0.46 13.56
N ASP A 12 -26.20 0.68 14.53
CA ASP A 12 -26.89 1.95 14.83
C ASP A 12 -25.95 3.17 14.96
N LYS A 13 -24.70 2.92 15.39
CA LYS A 13 -23.67 3.96 15.58
C LYS A 13 -22.74 4.16 14.38
N VAL A 14 -22.91 3.40 13.29
CA VAL A 14 -22.06 3.47 12.10
C VAL A 14 -22.82 4.13 10.95
N ASN A 15 -22.43 5.36 10.60
CA ASN A 15 -23.08 6.15 9.56
C ASN A 15 -22.09 6.85 8.61
N SER A 16 -20.80 6.62 8.79
CA SER A 16 -19.71 7.18 8.01
C SER A 16 -18.50 6.24 8.04
N ALA A 17 -17.50 6.51 7.19
CA ALA A 17 -16.25 5.74 7.19
C ALA A 17 -15.54 5.86 8.54
N GLU A 18 -15.54 7.07 9.12
CA GLU A 18 -14.89 7.38 10.39
C GLU A 18 -15.55 6.63 11.55
N THR A 19 -16.88 6.64 11.61
CA THR A 19 -17.62 5.92 12.67
C THR A 19 -17.51 4.40 12.53
N PHE A 20 -17.38 3.89 11.30
CA PHE A 20 -17.08 2.47 11.05
C PHE A 20 -15.68 2.09 11.57
N VAL A 21 -14.65 2.86 11.23
CA VAL A 21 -13.27 2.63 11.72
C VAL A 21 -13.24 2.64 13.25
N GLN A 22 -13.89 3.62 13.88
CA GLN A 22 -13.98 3.68 15.34
C GLN A 22 -14.67 2.44 15.94
N TYR A 23 -15.70 1.91 15.28
CA TYR A 23 -16.37 0.70 15.74
C TYR A 23 -15.45 -0.53 15.69
N ILE A 24 -14.76 -0.75 14.56
CA ILE A 24 -13.85 -1.89 14.38
C ILE A 24 -12.68 -1.85 15.38
N LYS A 25 -12.12 -0.65 15.63
CA LYS A 25 -10.99 -0.49 16.57
C LYS A 25 -11.30 -0.88 18.01
N LYS A 26 -12.57 -0.90 18.45
CA LYS A 26 -12.92 -1.27 19.84
C LYS A 26 -12.56 -2.69 20.21
N CYS A 27 -12.55 -3.61 19.24
CA CYS A 27 -12.26 -5.02 19.46
C CYS A 27 -11.01 -5.48 18.68
N GLN A 28 -10.25 -4.54 18.12
CA GLN A 28 -9.02 -4.86 17.42
C GLN A 28 -7.97 -5.32 18.42
N ILE A 29 -7.54 -6.57 18.27
CA ILE A 29 -6.36 -7.08 18.97
C ILE A 29 -5.10 -6.57 18.27
N GLU A 30 -4.07 -6.26 19.05
CA GLU A 30 -2.76 -5.93 18.49
C GLU A 30 -2.19 -7.18 17.81
N THR A 31 -2.09 -7.14 16.47
CA THR A 31 -1.54 -8.24 15.69
C THR A 31 -0.18 -7.84 15.15
N THR A 32 0.82 -8.69 15.35
CA THR A 32 2.14 -8.57 14.72
C THR A 32 2.17 -9.17 13.30
N PHE A 33 1.03 -9.68 12.81
CA PHE A 33 0.98 -10.38 11.53
C PHE A 33 1.02 -9.40 10.35
N PHE A 34 2.12 -9.49 9.58
CA PHE A 34 2.39 -8.80 8.31
C PHE A 34 1.30 -8.93 7.23
N PHE A 35 0.31 -9.81 7.42
CA PHE A 35 -0.78 -10.05 6.47
C PHE A 35 -2.00 -9.13 6.67
N ASN A 36 -2.08 -8.41 7.81
CA ASN A 36 -3.00 -7.29 7.94
C ASN A 36 -2.37 -6.08 7.21
N GLY A 37 -2.81 -5.84 5.97
CA GLY A 37 -2.34 -4.72 5.14
C GLY A 37 -2.70 -3.32 5.65
N SER A 38 -3.33 -3.20 6.82
CA SER A 38 -3.57 -1.93 7.50
C SER A 38 -2.88 -1.95 8.85
N THR A 39 -1.58 -1.70 8.84
CA THR A 39 -0.97 -1.01 9.99
C THR A 39 -1.69 0.34 10.11
N ASP A 40 -1.82 0.88 11.32
CA ASP A 40 -2.48 2.17 11.55
C ASP A 40 -1.74 3.37 10.92
N ASP A 41 -0.74 3.10 10.07
CA ASP A 41 0.03 4.04 9.29
C ASP A 41 -0.82 4.73 8.23
N SER A 42 -0.43 5.95 7.89
CA SER A 42 -1.13 6.76 6.88
C SER A 42 -1.00 6.16 5.47
N LEU A 43 -1.95 6.50 4.60
CA LEU A 43 -1.89 6.14 3.17
C LEU A 43 -0.55 6.57 2.54
N ALA A 44 0.00 7.72 2.93
CA ALA A 44 1.27 8.21 2.40
C ALA A 44 2.44 7.31 2.80
N GLU A 45 2.48 6.85 4.06
CA GLU A 45 3.50 5.90 4.55
C GLU A 45 3.38 4.54 3.88
N GLN A 46 2.15 4.06 3.69
CA GLN A 46 1.90 2.78 3.01
C GLN A 46 2.35 2.82 1.54
N LEU A 47 1.98 3.88 0.80
CA LEU A 47 2.39 4.07 -0.59
C LEU A 47 3.91 4.20 -0.71
N LYS A 48 4.54 4.94 0.21
CA LYS A 48 6.00 5.06 0.25
C LYS A 48 6.68 3.72 0.50
N SER A 49 6.18 2.94 1.46
CA SER A 49 6.72 1.63 1.80
C SER A 49 6.62 0.65 0.62
N LEU A 50 5.49 0.68 -0.10
CA LEU A 50 5.28 -0.15 -1.29
C LEU A 50 6.25 0.23 -2.42
N TYR A 51 6.42 1.53 -2.68
CA TYR A 51 7.41 2.05 -3.61
C TYR A 51 8.83 1.58 -3.24
N LEU A 52 9.25 1.76 -1.99
CA LEU A 52 10.58 1.37 -1.52
C LEU A 52 10.82 -0.14 -1.64
N LYS A 53 9.82 -0.97 -1.32
CA LYS A 53 9.92 -2.42 -1.49
C LYS A 53 10.17 -2.81 -2.95
N GLN A 54 9.47 -2.16 -3.89
CA GLN A 54 9.66 -2.42 -5.32
C GLN A 54 11.04 -1.97 -5.80
N GLU A 55 11.43 -0.71 -5.53
CA GLU A 55 12.70 -0.17 -6.01
C GLU A 55 13.91 -0.85 -5.37
N PHE A 56 13.82 -1.19 -4.08
CA PHE A 56 14.87 -1.96 -3.43
C PHE A 56 15.00 -3.37 -4.02
N SER A 57 13.88 -4.01 -4.39
CA SER A 57 13.92 -5.32 -5.05
C SER A 57 14.64 -5.23 -6.41
N LYS A 58 14.41 -4.17 -7.18
CA LYS A 58 15.15 -3.90 -8.43
C LYS A 58 16.63 -3.66 -8.16
N PHE A 59 16.95 -2.81 -7.18
CA PHE A 59 18.33 -2.52 -6.80
C PHE A 59 19.10 -3.79 -6.44
N VAL A 60 18.55 -4.63 -5.56
CA VAL A 60 19.16 -5.90 -5.14
C VAL A 60 19.33 -6.84 -6.32
N PHE A 61 18.36 -6.90 -7.24
CA PHE A 61 18.44 -7.75 -8.42
C PHE A 61 19.60 -7.35 -9.35
N THR A 62 19.84 -6.06 -9.57
CA THR A 62 20.84 -5.58 -10.53
C THR A 62 22.25 -5.44 -9.95
N HIS A 63 22.42 -5.40 -8.62
CA HIS A 63 23.71 -5.14 -7.96
C HIS A 63 24.34 -6.39 -7.34
N GLN A 64 23.89 -7.60 -7.72
CA GLN A 64 24.46 -8.85 -7.20
C GLN A 64 25.91 -9.04 -7.66
N GLY A 65 26.78 -9.47 -6.74
CA GLY A 65 28.18 -9.81 -7.05
C GLY A 65 29.11 -8.62 -7.28
N LEU A 66 28.65 -7.38 -7.10
CA LEU A 66 29.49 -6.19 -7.24
C LEU A 66 30.52 -6.08 -6.10
N PRO A 67 31.69 -5.46 -6.35
CA PRO A 67 32.64 -5.14 -5.29
C PRO A 67 32.02 -4.26 -4.20
N PRO A 68 32.41 -4.43 -2.91
CA PRO A 68 31.81 -3.67 -1.81
C PRO A 68 31.89 -2.15 -1.94
N SER A 69 32.98 -1.62 -2.51
CA SER A 69 33.15 -0.17 -2.73
C SER A 69 32.15 0.37 -3.75
N GLN A 70 31.94 -0.36 -4.85
CA GLN A 70 30.96 -0.02 -5.88
C GLN A 70 29.54 -0.12 -5.33
N LEU A 71 29.21 -1.23 -4.64
CA LEU A 71 27.90 -1.42 -4.03
C LEU A 71 27.54 -0.30 -3.05
N LEU A 72 28.49 0.13 -2.21
CA LEU A 72 28.28 1.24 -1.27
C LEU A 72 28.07 2.57 -1.99
N SER A 73 28.85 2.85 -3.04
CA SER A 73 28.66 4.04 -3.88
C SER A 73 27.25 4.08 -4.47
N ASP A 74 26.84 2.98 -5.10
CA ASP A 74 25.54 2.86 -5.78
C ASP A 74 24.38 2.88 -4.79
N PHE A 75 24.53 2.27 -3.62
CA PHE A 75 23.52 2.34 -2.57
C PHE A 75 23.30 3.78 -2.06
N ARG A 76 24.36 4.58 -1.94
CA ARG A 76 24.21 6.01 -1.58
C ARG A 76 23.46 6.78 -2.65
N ALA A 77 23.75 6.52 -3.93
CA ALA A 77 23.01 7.12 -5.04
C ALA A 77 21.53 6.69 -5.02
N PHE A 78 21.26 5.41 -4.81
CA PHE A 78 19.91 4.85 -4.67
C PHE A 78 19.12 5.54 -3.56
N ILE A 79 19.70 5.70 -2.35
CA ILE A 79 19.02 6.37 -1.23
C ILE A 79 18.68 7.83 -1.57
N ASN A 80 19.57 8.54 -2.24
CA ASN A 80 19.32 9.92 -2.68
C ASN A 80 18.22 10.02 -3.74
N GLU A 81 18.09 9.00 -4.60
CA GLU A 81 17.05 8.91 -5.61
C GLU A 81 15.68 8.62 -4.99
N VAL A 82 15.58 7.56 -4.18
CA VAL A 82 14.30 7.10 -3.64
C VAL A 82 13.81 7.93 -2.46
N LYS A 83 14.69 8.72 -1.81
CA LYS A 83 14.39 9.63 -0.69
C LYS A 83 13.44 8.99 0.33
N PRO A 84 13.87 7.98 1.10
CA PRO A 84 12.96 7.11 1.86
C PRO A 84 12.06 7.84 2.86
N THR A 85 12.49 8.99 3.37
CA THR A 85 11.75 9.81 4.33
C THR A 85 10.82 10.84 3.68
N ASP A 86 10.94 11.08 2.37
CA ASP A 86 10.03 11.97 1.64
C ASP A 86 8.80 11.18 1.22
N LEU A 87 7.71 11.36 1.97
CA LEU A 87 6.44 10.68 1.72
C LEU A 87 5.69 11.24 0.50
N ALA A 88 6.03 12.45 0.04
CA ALA A 88 5.33 13.10 -1.05
C ALA A 88 5.88 12.65 -2.41
N PHE A 89 7.21 12.53 -2.56
CA PHE A 89 7.84 12.09 -3.80
C PHE A 89 9.30 11.65 -3.62
N PRO A 90 9.80 10.61 -4.33
CA PRO A 90 9.05 9.70 -5.22
C PRO A 90 8.27 8.65 -4.42
N THR A 91 7.07 8.30 -4.90
CA THR A 91 6.16 7.34 -4.29
C THR A 91 5.16 6.82 -5.32
N TRP A 92 4.36 5.81 -4.96
CA TRP A 92 3.25 5.36 -5.80
C TRP A 92 2.09 6.36 -5.78
N ASN A 93 1.42 6.51 -6.92
CA ASN A 93 0.12 7.18 -6.97
C ASN A 93 -0.95 6.27 -6.36
N ALA A 94 -1.91 6.84 -5.63
CA ALA A 94 -3.01 6.05 -5.08
C ALA A 94 -3.83 5.37 -6.20
N GLY A 95 -4.18 4.09 -6.02
CA GLY A 95 -5.01 3.33 -6.96
C GLY A 95 -4.30 2.75 -8.19
N VAL A 96 -2.96 2.81 -8.23
CA VAL A 96 -2.16 2.13 -9.26
C VAL A 96 -1.70 0.75 -8.79
N CYS A 97 -1.56 -0.17 -9.73
CA CYS A 97 -1.10 -1.53 -9.47
C CYS A 97 0.37 -1.72 -9.84
N SER A 98 0.93 -0.80 -10.63
CA SER A 98 2.34 -0.69 -10.95
C SER A 98 2.70 0.78 -11.16
N LEU A 99 4.00 1.10 -11.13
CA LEU A 99 4.50 2.43 -11.50
C LEU A 99 4.12 2.83 -12.94
N ASP A 100 3.81 1.86 -13.78
CA ASP A 100 3.56 2.03 -15.21
C ASP A 100 2.06 1.95 -15.59
N GLY A 101 1.12 1.80 -14.64
CA GLY A 101 -0.29 1.62 -15.02
C GLY A 101 -1.35 1.65 -13.91
N ILE A 102 -2.54 2.12 -14.30
CA ILE A 102 -3.77 2.10 -13.50
C ILE A 102 -4.26 0.65 -13.39
N CYS A 103 -4.68 0.24 -12.19
CA CYS A 103 -5.36 -1.03 -11.99
C CYS A 103 -6.60 -1.11 -12.92
N LYS A 104 -6.57 -1.98 -13.93
CA LYS A 104 -7.79 -2.27 -14.69
C LYS A 104 -8.74 -3.04 -13.78
N SER A 105 -9.87 -2.45 -13.43
CA SER A 105 -10.96 -3.21 -12.82
C SER A 105 -11.50 -4.19 -13.86
N GLN A 106 -11.36 -5.49 -13.59
CA GLN A 106 -12.18 -6.46 -14.30
C GLN A 106 -13.61 -6.29 -13.82
N SER A 107 -14.56 -6.11 -14.74
CA SER A 107 -15.97 -6.10 -14.39
C SER A 107 -16.34 -7.46 -13.80
N VAL A 108 -17.05 -7.47 -12.67
CA VAL A 108 -17.49 -8.67 -11.95
C VAL A 108 -18.27 -9.65 -12.85
N ASN A 109 -18.83 -9.17 -13.96
CA ASN A 109 -19.56 -10.01 -14.92
C ASN A 109 -18.70 -10.98 -15.73
N GLN A 110 -17.36 -10.87 -15.74
CA GLN A 110 -16.50 -11.79 -16.50
C GLN A 110 -16.09 -13.07 -15.74
N LEU A 111 -16.52 -13.24 -14.48
CA LEU A 111 -16.17 -14.42 -13.66
C LEU A 111 -17.28 -15.49 -13.61
N VAL A 112 -18.43 -15.29 -14.28
CA VAL A 112 -19.59 -16.21 -14.20
C VAL A 112 -19.71 -17.14 -15.42
N GLU A 113 -18.94 -16.96 -16.49
CA GLU A 113 -19.08 -17.77 -17.73
C GLU A 113 -18.00 -18.85 -17.93
N LYS A 114 -17.32 -19.26 -16.85
CA LYS A 114 -16.51 -20.48 -16.86
C LYS A 114 -16.78 -21.33 -15.63
N GLN A 115 -18.01 -21.85 -15.54
CA GLN A 115 -18.31 -23.18 -15.03
C GLN A 115 -19.49 -23.77 -15.79
#